data_AF-A0A371YPL6-F1
#
_entry.id   AF-A0A371YPL6-F1
#
_cell.length_a   1.000
_cell.length_b   1.000
_cell.length_c   1.000
_cell.angle_alpha   90.00
_cell.angle_beta   90.00
_cell.angle_gamma   90.00
#
_symmetry.space_group_name_H-M   'P 1'
#
loop_
_entity.id
_entity.type
_entity.pdbx_description
1 polymer ?
#
loop_
_entity_poly.entity_id
_entity_poly.type
_entity_poly.pdbx_seq_one_letter_code
_entity_poly.pdbx_strand_id
1 'polypeptide(L)'
;MLHKHLLSNLHQIGRIVPVHPIQMNQRIDDEIVSLNRLQQRNPCYLNQYDQLFRLITVWLLTQGYDLTNYQPHQVLKAVCLLNCPDWDIEKVIEQRHLLKKQKVSSEEIDAKSVLELQHCLHFFKTILQAYVSLSSASK
;
A
#
# COMPACT_ATOMS: atom_id res chain seq x y z
N MET A 1 10.11 18.28 2.51
CA MET A 1 11.16 17.86 3.45
C MET A 1 10.75 16.65 4.30
N LEU A 2 9.49 16.58 4.75
CA LEU A 2 8.97 15.49 5.59
C LEU A 2 9.21 14.07 5.03
N HIS A 3 8.95 13.87 3.73
CA HIS A 3 9.10 12.56 3.08
C HIS A 3 10.55 12.04 3.12
N LYS A 4 11.53 12.92 2.88
CA LYS A 4 12.95 12.53 2.88
C LYS A 4 13.41 12.08 4.26
N HIS A 5 12.95 12.74 5.33
CA HIS A 5 13.28 12.35 6.70
C HIS A 5 12.67 11.00 7.07
N LEU A 6 11.40 10.77 6.72
CA LEU A 6 10.76 9.48 6.95
C LEU A 6 11.48 8.34 6.21
N LEU A 7 11.73 8.51 4.91
CA LEU A 7 12.39 7.48 4.09
C LEU A 7 13.81 7.19 4.60
N SER A 8 14.55 8.23 5.00
CA SER A 8 15.86 8.08 5.63
C SER A 8 15.78 7.24 6.90
N ASN A 9 14.81 7.51 7.77
CA ASN A 9 14.61 6.72 8.99
C ASN A 9 14.27 5.26 8.67
N LEU A 10 13.28 5.03 7.80
CA LEU A 10 12.85 3.68 7.39
C LEU A 10 14.00 2.87 6.77
N HIS A 11 14.88 3.53 6.02
CA HIS A 11 16.09 2.91 5.46
C HIS A 11 17.11 2.59 6.57
N GLN A 12 17.40 3.52 7.48
CA GLN A 12 18.33 3.30 8.59
C GLN A 12 17.93 2.12 9.48
N ILE A 13 16.63 1.93 9.70
CA ILE A 13 16.11 0.80 10.49
C ILE A 13 15.88 -0.47 9.65
N GLY A 14 16.34 -0.49 8.39
CA GLY A 14 16.35 -1.67 7.52
C GLY A 14 14.98 -2.12 7.01
N ARG A 15 13.96 -1.24 7.03
CA ARG A 15 12.61 -1.59 6.56
C ARG A 15 12.41 -1.38 5.06
N ILE A 16 13.15 -0.45 4.48
CA ILE A 16 13.22 -0.24 3.02
C ILE A 16 14.68 -0.21 2.57
N VAL A 17 14.92 -0.51 1.31
CA VAL A 17 16.26 -0.51 0.71
C VAL A 17 16.26 0.28 -0.59
N PRO A 18 17.36 0.96 -0.94
CA PRO A 18 17.48 1.61 -2.25
C PRO A 18 17.31 0.60 -3.38
N VAL A 19 16.56 0.95 -4.41
CA VAL A 19 16.41 0.13 -5.61
C VAL A 19 17.18 0.75 -6.78
N HIS A 20 17.88 -0.09 -7.55
CA HIS A 20 18.56 0.39 -8.75
C HIS A 20 17.55 0.81 -9.82
N PRO A 21 17.75 1.90 -10.59
CA PRO A 21 16.76 2.38 -11.57
C PRO A 21 16.29 1.33 -12.58
N ILE A 22 17.19 0.45 -13.02
CA ILE A 22 16.86 -0.66 -13.93
C ILE A 22 15.88 -1.67 -13.27
N GLN A 23 16.10 -1.98 -11.99
CA GLN A 23 15.26 -2.91 -11.24
C GLN A 23 13.92 -2.27 -10.83
N MET A 24 13.91 -0.95 -10.62
CA MET A 24 12.75 -0.19 -10.19
C MET A 24 11.58 -0.33 -11.17
N ASN A 25 11.82 -0.16 -12.48
CA ASN A 25 10.76 -0.28 -13.49
C ASN A 25 10.15 -1.69 -13.51
N GLN A 26 10.99 -2.73 -13.49
CA GLN A 26 10.51 -4.11 -13.44
C GLN A 26 9.67 -4.38 -12.18
N ARG A 27 10.11 -3.89 -11.02
CA ARG A 27 9.36 -4.03 -9.77
C ARG A 27 8.03 -3.28 -9.83
N ILE A 28 7.99 -2.08 -10.41
CA ILE A 28 6.74 -1.34 -10.61
C ILE A 28 5.78 -2.17 -11.47
N ASP A 29 6.24 -2.72 -12.59
CA ASP A 29 5.41 -3.54 -13.48
C ASP A 29 4.86 -4.78 -12.75
N ASP A 30 5.69 -5.48 -11.97
CA ASP A 30 5.25 -6.63 -11.17
C ASP A 30 4.14 -6.25 -10.16
N GLU A 31 4.29 -5.11 -9.49
CA GLU A 31 3.31 -4.61 -8.52
C GLU A 31 2.02 -4.16 -9.21
N ILE A 32 2.09 -3.56 -10.40
CA ILE A 32 0.92 -3.18 -11.22
C ILE A 32 0.18 -4.42 -11.72
N VAL A 33 0.88 -5.45 -12.20
CA VAL A 33 0.26 -6.73 -12.59
C VAL A 33 -0.44 -7.38 -11.39
N SER A 34 0.21 -7.37 -10.23
CA SER A 34 -0.37 -7.87 -8.97
C SER A 34 -1.63 -7.07 -8.57
N LEU A 35 -1.57 -5.74 -8.65
CA LEU A 35 -2.69 -4.85 -8.37
C LEU A 35 -3.88 -5.13 -9.32
N ASN A 36 -3.63 -5.26 -10.63
CA ASN A 36 -4.65 -5.57 -11.62
C ASN A 36 -5.33 -6.91 -11.32
N ARG A 37 -4.56 -7.95 -10.96
CA ARG A 37 -5.13 -9.24 -10.52
C ARG A 37 -5.99 -9.12 -9.27
N LEU A 38 -5.65 -8.25 -8.33
CA LEU A 38 -6.46 -8.00 -7.14
C LEU A 38 -7.78 -7.29 -7.50
N GLN A 39 -7.75 -6.35 -8.44
CA GLN A 39 -8.94 -5.60 -8.87
C GLN A 39 -9.96 -6.46 -9.63
N GLN A 40 -9.54 -7.56 -10.26
CA GLN A 40 -10.45 -8.51 -10.93
C GLN A 40 -11.17 -9.47 -9.96
N ARG A 41 -10.82 -9.46 -8.67
CA ARG A 41 -11.47 -10.30 -7.65
C ARG A 41 -12.68 -9.58 -7.06
N ASN A 42 -13.58 -10.36 -6.45
CA ASN A 42 -14.68 -9.78 -5.67
C ASN A 42 -14.11 -8.88 -4.56
N PRO A 43 -14.53 -7.61 -4.49
CA PRO A 43 -14.00 -6.69 -3.51
C PRO A 43 -14.45 -7.10 -2.11
N CYS A 44 -13.48 -7.26 -1.22
CA CYS A 44 -13.68 -7.45 0.21
C CYS A 44 -12.60 -6.68 0.97
N TYR A 45 -12.75 -6.56 2.29
CA TYR A 45 -11.81 -5.80 3.11
C TYR A 45 -10.35 -6.26 2.96
N LEU A 46 -10.09 -7.58 2.95
CA LEU A 46 -8.73 -8.12 2.74
C LEU A 46 -8.19 -7.77 1.35
N ASN A 47 -9.03 -7.89 0.33
CA ASN A 47 -8.66 -7.56 -1.04
C ASN A 47 -8.32 -6.06 -1.19
N GLN A 48 -9.16 -5.19 -0.64
CA GLN A 48 -8.94 -3.75 -0.61
C GLN A 48 -7.67 -3.39 0.15
N TYR A 49 -7.41 -4.02 1.29
CA TYR A 49 -6.17 -3.84 2.04
C TYR A 49 -4.95 -4.27 1.22
N ASP A 50 -5.01 -5.42 0.55
CA ASP A 50 -3.91 -5.89 -0.28
C ASP A 50 -3.68 -4.96 -1.48
N GLN A 51 -4.73 -4.39 -2.08
CA GLN A 51 -4.60 -3.35 -3.12
C GLN A 51 -3.86 -2.11 -2.59
N LEU A 52 -4.19 -1.65 -1.37
CA LEU A 52 -3.53 -0.50 -0.74
C LEU A 52 -2.05 -0.79 -0.54
N PHE A 53 -1.74 -2.01 -0.10
CA PHE A 53 -0.36 -2.45 0.08
C PHE A 53 0.42 -2.36 -1.23
N ARG A 54 -0.14 -2.82 -2.36
CA ARG A 54 0.51 -2.73 -3.68
C ARG A 54 0.75 -1.29 -4.12
N LEU A 55 -0.24 -0.41 -3.94
CA LEU A 55 -0.11 1.00 -4.28
C LEU A 55 1.00 1.68 -3.46
N ILE A 56 1.12 1.35 -2.17
CA ILE A 56 2.19 1.89 -1.32
C ILE A 56 3.56 1.38 -1.75
N THR A 57 3.68 0.10 -2.14
CA THR A 57 4.93 -0.43 -2.71
C THR A 57 5.30 0.31 -3.99
N VAL A 58 4.35 0.55 -4.90
CA VAL A 58 4.58 1.36 -6.10
C VAL A 58 5.03 2.77 -5.72
N TRP A 59 4.37 3.41 -4.76
CA TRP A 59 4.77 4.73 -4.27
C TRP A 59 6.22 4.73 -3.77
N LEU A 60 6.62 3.76 -2.93
CA LEU A 60 8.01 3.63 -2.47
C LEU A 60 9.00 3.49 -3.62
N LEU A 61 8.66 2.67 -4.63
CA LEU A 61 9.49 2.47 -5.81
C LEU A 61 9.68 3.79 -6.57
N THR A 62 8.64 4.62 -6.72
CA THR A 62 8.80 5.96 -7.32
C THR A 62 9.70 6.89 -6.52
N GLN A 63 9.88 6.62 -5.22
CA GLN A 63 10.82 7.35 -4.36
C GLN A 63 12.23 6.75 -4.36
N GLY A 64 12.48 5.69 -5.14
CA GLY A 64 13.77 5.01 -5.24
C GLY A 64 14.02 3.95 -4.16
N TYR A 65 12.98 3.45 -3.50
CA TYR A 65 13.09 2.42 -2.46
C TYR A 65 12.19 1.21 -2.73
N ASP A 66 12.68 0.00 -2.43
CA ASP A 66 11.85 -1.20 -2.34
C ASP A 66 11.65 -1.60 -0.87
N LEU A 67 10.57 -2.34 -0.64
CA LEU A 67 10.18 -2.82 0.67
C LEU A 67 10.96 -4.08 1.03
N THR A 68 11.43 -4.18 2.27
CA THR A 68 12.00 -5.43 2.78
C THR A 68 10.93 -6.31 3.43
N ASN A 69 11.29 -7.54 3.78
CA ASN A 69 10.43 -8.40 4.59
C ASN A 69 10.36 -7.99 6.07
N TYR A 70 11.14 -7.00 6.51
CA TYR A 70 11.18 -6.58 7.90
C TYR A 70 10.04 -5.58 8.22
N GLN A 71 9.04 -6.06 8.96
CA GLN A 71 7.89 -5.27 9.43
C GLN A 71 7.17 -4.47 8.32
N PRO A 72 6.72 -5.12 7.24
CA PRO A 72 6.10 -4.48 6.06
C PRO A 72 4.88 -3.60 6.41
N HIS A 73 4.06 -4.03 7.37
CA HIS A 73 2.88 -3.28 7.82
C HIS A 73 3.23 -1.99 8.57
N GLN A 74 4.42 -1.90 9.20
CA GLN A 74 4.88 -0.67 9.84
C GLN A 74 5.32 0.37 8.81
N VAL A 75 5.84 -0.07 7.65
CA VAL A 75 6.12 0.82 6.52
C VAL A 75 4.81 1.36 5.95
N LEU A 76 3.83 0.48 5.71
CA LEU A 76 2.49 0.88 5.26
C LEU A 76 1.89 1.94 6.18
N LYS A 77 1.88 1.69 7.48
CA LYS A 77 1.42 2.64 8.50
C LYS A 77 2.10 3.99 8.36
N ALA A 78 3.44 4.00 8.30
CA ALA A 78 4.20 5.23 8.24
C ALA A 78 3.93 6.03 6.96
N VAL A 79 3.83 5.35 5.81
CA VAL A 79 3.51 5.99 4.52
C VAL A 79 2.08 6.52 4.49
N CYS A 80 1.11 5.79 5.06
CA CYS A 80 -0.26 6.27 5.20
C CYS A 80 -0.33 7.53 6.09
N LEU A 81 0.25 7.50 7.29
CA LEU A 81 0.22 8.65 8.21
C LEU A 81 0.94 9.88 7.64
N LEU A 82 1.96 9.67 6.81
CA LEU A 82 2.67 10.76 6.13
C LEU A 82 1.77 11.53 5.16
N ASN A 83 0.94 10.80 4.41
CA ASN A 83 0.13 11.36 3.33
C ASN A 83 -1.31 11.66 3.79
N CYS A 84 -1.76 11.01 4.86
CA CYS A 84 -3.12 11.04 5.39
C CYS A 84 -3.07 10.97 6.94
N PRO A 85 -2.64 12.05 7.62
CA PRO A 85 -2.33 12.03 9.05
C PRO A 85 -3.54 11.86 9.96
N ASP A 86 -4.74 12.25 9.49
CA ASP A 86 -5.97 12.24 10.31
C ASP A 86 -6.67 10.87 10.35
N TRP A 87 -6.08 9.83 9.76
CA TRP A 87 -6.74 8.53 9.59
C TRP A 87 -6.21 7.46 10.54
N ASP A 88 -7.12 6.62 11.05
CA ASP A 88 -6.80 5.54 11.97
C ASP A 88 -6.30 4.29 11.24
N ILE A 89 -5.14 4.42 10.60
CA ILE A 89 -4.49 3.30 9.90
C ILE A 89 -4.14 2.14 10.84
N GLU A 90 -3.99 2.40 12.14
CA GLU A 90 -3.78 1.34 13.13
C GLU A 90 -5.00 0.43 13.21
N LYS A 91 -6.20 1.01 13.29
CA LYS A 91 -7.45 0.25 13.25
C LYS A 91 -7.61 -0.52 11.96
N VAL A 92 -7.26 0.10 10.81
CA VAL A 92 -7.33 -0.58 9.51
C VAL A 92 -6.44 -1.84 9.48
N ILE A 93 -5.21 -1.74 9.98
CA ILE A 93 -4.25 -2.86 10.08
C ILE A 93 -4.74 -3.91 11.09
N GLU A 94 -5.26 -3.47 12.23
CA GLU A 94 -5.81 -4.36 13.27
C GLU A 94 -6.95 -5.21 12.71
N GLN A 95 -7.95 -4.59 12.09
CA GLN A 95 -9.10 -5.27 11.49
C GLN A 95 -8.67 -6.29 10.43
N ARG A 96 -7.66 -5.94 9.63
CA ARG A 96 -7.07 -6.87 8.66
C ARG A 96 -6.46 -8.10 9.34
N HIS A 97 -5.77 -7.93 10.45
CA HIS A 97 -5.18 -9.04 11.19
C HIS A 97 -6.25 -9.92 11.87
N LEU A 98 -7.31 -9.33 12.41
CA LEU A 98 -8.43 -10.06 13.00
C LEU A 98 -9.12 -10.91 11.94
N LEU A 99 -9.48 -10.32 10.79
CA LEU A 99 -10.14 -11.02 9.70
C LEU A 99 -9.26 -12.13 9.10
N LYS A 100 -7.96 -11.86 8.87
CA LYS A 100 -7.03 -12.89 8.36
C LYS A 100 -6.87 -14.07 9.32
N LYS A 101 -6.95 -13.83 10.63
CA LYS A 101 -6.88 -14.87 11.67
C LYS A 101 -8.23 -15.51 11.97
N GLN A 102 -9.28 -15.18 11.19
CA GLN A 102 -10.65 -15.66 11.39
C GLN A 102 -11.18 -15.39 12.81
N LYS A 103 -10.70 -14.31 13.44
CA LYS A 103 -11.16 -13.88 14.77
C LYS A 103 -12.43 -13.05 14.72
N VAL A 104 -12.72 -12.48 13.56
CA VAL A 104 -13.93 -11.72 13.22
C VAL A 104 -14.34 -12.09 11.80
N SER A 105 -15.62 -12.00 11.48
CA SER A 105 -16.16 -12.12 10.14
C SER A 105 -16.10 -10.79 9.38
N SER A 106 -16.42 -10.81 8.08
CA SER A 106 -16.47 -9.61 7.25
C SER A 106 -17.52 -8.60 7.72
N GLU A 107 -18.62 -9.09 8.29
CA GLU A 107 -19.74 -8.29 8.74
C GLU A 107 -19.45 -7.57 10.06
N GLU A 108 -18.47 -8.07 10.81
CA GLU A 108 -18.02 -7.51 12.10
C GLU A 108 -16.96 -6.42 11.93
N ILE A 109 -16.51 -6.15 10.70
CA ILE A 109 -15.58 -5.05 10.46
C ILE A 109 -16.30 -3.71 10.61
N ASP A 110 -15.72 -2.87 11.47
CA ASP A 110 -16.18 -1.52 11.70
C ASP A 110 -16.25 -0.68 10.41
N ALA A 111 -17.38 -0.02 10.21
CA ALA A 111 -17.66 0.77 9.00
C ALA A 111 -16.69 1.93 8.81
N LYS A 112 -16.18 2.53 9.90
CA LYS A 112 -15.18 3.60 9.82
C LYS A 112 -13.87 3.06 9.24
N SER A 113 -13.43 1.88 9.67
CA SER A 113 -12.24 1.20 9.14
C SER A 113 -12.37 0.90 7.64
N VAL A 114 -13.56 0.49 7.18
CA VAL A 114 -13.85 0.31 5.74
C VAL A 114 -13.70 1.64 4.98
N LEU A 115 -14.29 2.71 5.51
CA LEU A 115 -14.25 4.03 4.89
C LEU A 115 -12.83 4.58 4.79
N GLU A 116 -12.04 4.49 5.86
CA GLU A 116 -10.65 4.92 5.90
C GLU A 116 -9.78 4.15 4.90
N LEU A 117 -9.98 2.83 4.80
CA LEU A 117 -9.31 2.00 3.80
C LEU A 117 -9.66 2.44 2.37
N GLN A 118 -10.93 2.70 2.08
CA GLN A 118 -11.39 3.16 0.77
C GLN A 118 -10.82 4.54 0.43
N HIS A 119 -10.75 5.46 1.39
CA HIS A 119 -10.12 6.75 1.21
C HIS A 119 -8.61 6.64 0.94
N CYS A 120 -7.88 5.79 1.68
CA CYS A 120 -6.47 5.49 1.39
C CYS A 120 -6.28 4.99 -0.02
N LEU A 121 -7.08 4.01 -0.42
CA LEU A 121 -7.03 3.46 -1.76
C LEU A 121 -7.27 4.52 -2.82
N HIS A 122 -8.28 5.37 -2.64
CA HIS A 122 -8.60 6.42 -3.59
C HIS A 122 -7.46 7.43 -3.68
N PHE A 123 -6.93 7.90 -2.55
CA PHE A 123 -5.81 8.82 -2.51
C PHE A 123 -4.60 8.29 -3.30
N PHE A 124 -4.15 7.08 -2.98
CA PHE A 124 -2.99 6.49 -3.65
C PHE A 124 -3.23 6.19 -5.13
N LYS A 125 -4.45 5.77 -5.51
CA LYS A 125 -4.82 5.63 -6.94
C LYS A 125 -4.72 6.95 -7.69
N THR A 126 -5.19 8.05 -7.08
CA THR A 126 -5.15 9.37 -7.70
C THR A 126 -3.71 9.87 -7.87
N ILE A 127 -2.87 9.78 -6.83
CA ILE A 127 -1.48 10.27 -6.93
C ILE A 127 -0.60 9.38 -7.82
N LEU A 128 -0.94 8.10 -7.96
CA LEU A 128 -0.24 7.15 -8.82
C LEU A 128 -0.96 6.92 -10.16
N GLN A 129 -1.90 7.78 -10.54
CA GLN A 129 -2.69 7.59 -11.77
C GLN A 129 -1.80 7.42 -13.01
N ALA A 130 -0.65 8.12 -13.06
CA ALA A 130 0.31 7.98 -14.15
C ALA A 130 0.88 6.57 -14.27
N TYR A 131 0.97 5.80 -13.18
CA TYR A 131 1.46 4.41 -13.19
C TYR A 131 0.32 3.40 -13.33
N VAL A 132 -0.82 3.69 -12.69
CA VAL A 132 -1.98 2.78 -12.66
C VAL A 132 -2.73 2.79 -14.00
N SER A 133 -2.83 3.95 -14.67
CA SER A 133 -3.51 4.11 -15.97
C SER A 133 -2.64 3.69 -17.17
N LEU A 134 -1.33 3.51 -17.02
CA LEU A 134 -0.46 3.06 -18.12
C LEU A 134 -0.65 1.57 -18.48
N SER A 135 -1.37 0.79 -17.66
CA SER A 135 -1.61 -0.63 -17.95
C SER A 135 -2.77 -0.92 -18.94
N SER A 136 -3.44 0.11 -19.47
CA SER A 136 -4.50 -0.07 -20.48
C SER A 136 -4.04 0.05 -21.94
N ALA A 137 -2.73 0.09 -22.22
CA ALA A 137 -2.20 0.15 -23.59
C ALA A 137 -1.25 -1.02 -23.88
N SER A 138 -1.82 -2.21 -24.02
CA SER A 138 -1.21 -3.31 -24.78
C SER A 138 -2.34 -4.18 -25.33
N LYS A 139 -2.89 -3.75 -26.46
CA LYS A 139 -3.56 -4.59 -27.45
C LYS A 139 -2.90 -4.32 -28.79
#